data_AF-A0A7C6MLZ5-F1
#
_entry.id   AF-A0A7C6MLZ5-F1
#
_cell.length_a   1.000
_cell.length_b   1.000
_cell.length_c   1.000
_cell.angle_alpha   90.00
_cell.angle_beta   90.00
_cell.angle_gamma   90.00
#
_symmetry.space_group_name_H-M   'P 1'
#
loop_
_entity.id
_entity.type
_entity.pdbx_description
1 polymer ?
#
loop_
_entity_poly.entity_id
_entity_poly.type
_entity_poly.pdbx_seq_one_letter_code
_entity_poly.pdbx_strand_id
1 'polypeptide(L)' 'MRVAVIGATGNAGTAVLRALAGTPEVESIVGVARRVPEAGGEPYDGCEWKSIDIAAATPKDEAVAD' A
#
# COMPACT_ATOMS: atom_id res chain seq x y z
N MET A 1 5.95 10.48 9.17
CA MET A 1 5.56 10.54 7.74
C MET A 1 4.60 9.39 7.43
N ARG A 2 3.49 9.65 6.73
CA ARG A 2 2.54 8.61 6.26
C ARG A 2 2.79 8.32 4.79
N VAL A 3 2.96 7.05 4.42
CA VAL A 3 3.35 6.64 3.06
C VAL A 3 2.29 5.73 2.46
N ALA A 4 1.83 6.03 1.24
CA ALA A 4 1.00 5.12 0.46
C ALA A 4 1.86 4.40 -0.59
N VAL A 5 1.76 3.07 -0.66
CA VAL A 5 2.48 2.24 -1.64
C VAL A 5 1.48 1.58 -2.58
N ILE A 6 1.47 2.00 -3.84
CA ILE A 6 0.59 1.44 -4.88
C ILE A 6 1.27 0.24 -5.54
N GLY A 7 0.52 -0.86 -5.71
CA GLY A 7 1.10 -2.12 -6.15
C GLY A 7 1.92 -2.80 -5.04
N ALA A 8 1.55 -2.57 -3.78
CA ALA A 8 2.30 -3.01 -2.59
C ALA A 8 2.50 -4.54 -2.48
N THR A 9 1.71 -5.34 -3.18
CA THR A 9 1.87 -6.81 -3.26
C THR A 9 2.70 -7.29 -4.46
N GLY A 10 3.13 -6.38 -5.35
CA GLY A 10 4.03 -6.69 -6.46
C GLY A 10 5.49 -6.71 -6.02
N ASN A 11 6.37 -7.29 -6.85
CA ASN A 11 7.81 -7.47 -6.54
C ASN A 11 8.48 -6.21 -5.95
N ALA A 12 8.37 -5.07 -6.66
CA ALA A 12 8.93 -3.80 -6.19
C ALA A 12 8.21 -3.28 -4.94
N GLY A 13 6.88 -3.38 -4.89
CA GLY A 13 6.08 -2.96 -3.73
C GLY A 13 6.52 -3.68 -2.46
N THR A 14 6.64 -5.00 -2.50
CA THR A 14 7.07 -5.81 -1.36
C THR A 14 8.50 -5.47 -0.92
N ALA A 15 9.41 -5.16 -1.86
CA ALA A 15 10.76 -4.70 -1.50
C ALA A 15 10.75 -3.32 -0.83
N VAL A 16 9.92 -2.40 -1.32
CA VAL A 16 9.70 -1.09 -0.71
C VAL A 16 9.13 -1.23 0.70
N LEU A 17 8.14 -2.10 0.93
CA LEU A 17 7.59 -2.35 2.26
C LEU A 17 8.67 -2.77 3.26
N ARG A 18 9.58 -3.68 2.88
CA ARG A 18 10.70 -4.09 3.73
C ARG A 18 11.64 -2.93 4.07
N ALA A 19 11.92 -2.06 3.10
CA ALA A 19 12.77 -0.90 3.34
C ALA A 19 12.10 0.12 4.27
N LEU A 20 10.81 0.39 4.06
CA LEU A 20 10.04 1.32 4.88
C LEU A 20 9.85 0.83 6.31
N ALA A 21 9.70 -0.48 6.54
CA ALA A 21 9.59 -1.06 7.88
C ALA A 21 10.81 -0.77 8.78
N GLY A 22 11.99 -0.56 8.20
CA GLY A 22 13.21 -0.18 8.90
C GLY A 22 13.49 1.32 8.96
N THR A 23 12.57 2.18 8.50
CA THR A 23 12.78 3.63 8.37
C THR A 23 12.09 4.40 9.51
N PRO A 24 12.83 4.95 10.50
CA PRO A 24 12.24 5.54 11.71
C PRO A 24 11.28 6.71 11.47
N GLU A 25 11.45 7.45 10.37
CA GLU A 25 10.62 8.61 10.02
C GLU A 25 9.25 8.21 9.44
N VAL A 26 9.06 6.94 9.06
CA VAL A 26 7.80 6.40 8.54
C VAL A 26 6.92 5.95 9.71
N GLU A 27 5.82 6.67 9.92
CA GLU A 27 4.90 6.43 11.05
C GLU A 27 3.78 5.45 10.69
N SER A 28 3.39 5.39 9.41
CA SER A 28 2.34 4.47 8.94
C SER A 28 2.46 4.22 7.45
N ILE A 29 2.13 3.01 7.01
CA ILE A 29 2.10 2.63 5.60
C ILE A 29 0.67 2.22 5.21
N VAL A 30 0.16 2.77 4.11
CA VAL A 30 -1.04 2.28 3.44
C VAL A 30 -0.62 1.48 2.20
N GLY A 31 -0.80 0.17 2.23
CA GLY A 31 -0.63 -0.72 1.10
C GLY A 31 -1.87 -0.68 0.19
N VAL A 32 -1.68 -0.34 -1.08
CA VAL A 32 -2.74 -0.36 -2.08
C VAL A 32 -2.46 -1.48 -3.08
N ALA A 33 -3.42 -2.40 -3.20
CA ALA A 33 -3.35 -3.51 -4.15
C ALA A 33 -4.75 -3.94 -4.57
N ARG A 34 -4.90 -4.48 -5.78
CA ARG A 34 -6.17 -5.06 -6.25
C ARG A 34 -6.59 -6.30 -5.47
N ARG A 35 -5.59 -7.06 -5.01
CA ARG A 35 -5.72 -8.26 -4.18
C ARG A 35 -4.80 -8.06 -3.00
N VAL A 36 -5.39 -7.84 -1.84
CA VAL A 36 -4.64 -7.65 -0.58
C VAL A 36 -4.13 -9.01 -0.08
N PRO A 37 -3.03 -9.04 0.70
CA PRO A 37 -2.52 -10.29 1.28
C PRO A 37 -3.56 -10.91 2.23
N GLU A 38 -3.71 -12.24 2.18
CA GLU A 38 -4.59 -12.98 3.12
C GLU A 38 -3.89 -13.35 4.44
N ALA A 39 -2.55 -13.34 4.47
CA ALA A 39 -1.75 -13.82 5.59
C ALA A 39 -0.95 -12.69 6.27
N GLY A 40 -0.96 -12.70 7.60
CA GLY A 40 -0.31 -11.72 8.47
C GLY A 40 1.13 -12.08 8.81
N GLY A 41 2.04 -11.83 7.85
CA GLY A 41 3.47 -11.90 8.07
C GLY A 41 4.19 -10.72 7.44
N GLU A 42 5.41 -10.44 7.90
CA GLU A 42 6.29 -9.45 7.29
C GLU A 42 6.50 -9.73 5.78
N PRO A 43 6.46 -8.69 4.91
CA PRO A 43 6.40 -7.26 5.23
C PRO A 43 4.98 -6.66 5.22
N TYR A 44 3.94 -7.49 5.31
CA TYR A 44 2.56 -7.05 5.10
C TYR A 44 1.86 -6.59 6.40
N ASP A 45 2.34 -7.03 7.55
CA ASP A 45 1.77 -6.71 8.88
C ASP A 45 1.89 -5.24 9.27
N GLY A 46 2.94 -4.57 8.79
CA GLY A 46 3.17 -3.14 9.04
C GLY A 46 2.29 -2.19 8.22
N CYS A 47 1.32 -2.72 7.46
CA CYS A 47 0.52 -1.93 6.52
C CYS A 47 -0.98 -1.94 6.85
N GLU A 48 -1.62 -0.78 6.77
CA GLU A 48 -3.06 -0.70 6.53
C GLU A 48 -3.33 -1.01 5.05
N TRP A 49 -4.37 -1.79 4.74
CA TRP A 49 -4.63 -2.21 3.36
C TRP A 49 -5.87 -1.56 2.76
N LYS A 50 -5.74 -1.07 1.52
CA LYS A 50 -6.87 -0.67 0.67
C LYS A 50 -6.89 -1.54 -0.59
N SER A 51 -8.03 -2.18 -0.81
CA SER A 51 -8.28 -2.95 -2.03
C SER A 51 -8.78 -2.01 -3.13
N ILE A 52 -7.87 -1.51 -3.97
CA ILE A 52 -8.19 -0.54 -5.03
C ILE A 52 -7.59 -1.03 -6.36
N ASP A 53 -8.41 -1.01 -7.41
CA ASP A 53 -7.95 -1.10 -8.78
C ASP A 53 -7.77 0.31 -9.37
N ILE A 54 -6.52 0.76 -9.47
CA ILE A 54 -6.20 2.07 -10.06
C ILE A 54 -6.52 2.16 -11.55
N ALA A 55 -6.67 1.02 -12.24
CA ALA A 55 -7.03 0.97 -13.65
C ALA A 55 -8.54 0.86 -13.85
N ALA A 56 -9.32 0.62 -12.79
CA ALA A 56 -10.77 0.77 -12.85
C ALA A 56 -11.05 2.26 -13.03
N ALA A 57 -11.44 2.64 -14.25
CA ALA A 57 -11.62 4.03 -14.65
C ALA A 57 -12.50 4.77 -13.64
N THR A 58 -11.91 5.70 -12.91
CA THR A 58 -12.61 6.72 -12.12
C THR A 58 -12.22 8.06 -12.71
N PRO A 59 -13.17 8.89 -13.17
CA PRO A 59 -12.87 10.25 -13.61
C PRO A 59 -12.10 10.98 -12.52
N LYS A 60 -11.06 11.76 -12.89
CA LYS A 60 -10.23 12.52 -11.95
C LYS A 60 -11.09 13.35 -10.98
N ASP A 61 -12.19 13.87 -11.49
CA ASP A 61 -13.14 14.77 -10.85
C ASP A 61 -13.93 14.07 -9.72
N GLU A 62 -14.00 12.74 -9.77
CA GLU A 62 -14.72 11.87 -8.83
C GLU A 62 -13.76 11.09 -7.92
N ALA A 63 -12.45 11.19 -8.15
CA ALA A 63 -11.43 10.55 -7.32
C ALA A 63 -11.24 11.33 -6.00
N VAL A 64 -12.10 11.06 -5.01
CA VAL A 64 -11.99 11.63 -3.66
C VAL A 64 -11.14 10.72 -2.79
N ALA A 65 -10.14 11.29 -2.10
CA ALA A 65 -9.46 10.63 -1.00
C ALA A 65 -10.16 11.07 0.29
N ASP A 66 -10.97 10.18 0.87
CA ASP A 66 -11.52 10.36 2.22
C ASP A 66 -10.41 10.42 3.28
#